data_AF-A0A257VJ12-F1
#
_entry.id   AF-A0A257VJ12-F1
#
_cell.length_a   1.000
_cell.length_b   1.000
_cell.length_c   1.000
_cell.angle_alpha   90.00
_cell.angle_beta   90.00
_cell.angle_gamma   90.00
#
_symmetry.space_group_name_H-M   'P 1'
#
loop_
_entity.id
_entity.type
_entity.pdbx_description
1 polymer ?
#
loop_
_entity_poly.entity_id
_entity_poly.type
_entity_poly.pdbx_seq_one_letter_code
_entity_poly.pdbx_strand_id
1 'polypeptide(L)'
;MKWFTLAAASLTAAFAGPVETGLEKRFTETVQPFLATYCVSCHSGSAPAAQLNFKGYSTLADVVKDHPRWALVAERLKAGDMPPKPMKHPEPAANKRVIDWVEAVRHHEARKNAGDPGIVLARRLSNAEYNYAVRDLTGVDIRPTREFPVDPANPEGFDNTGESLAMSPALLNKYLQAAREVGNHLVLTPNGIDFAPHPMLVETDREKYAIQRIVNFYLQQPTDYATYFEAAWRYKHRVILGEPAATLASLTLAPPAPPAPSA
;
A
#
# COMPACT_ATOMS: atom_id res chain seq x y z
N MET A 1 2.99 -9.78 58.36
CA MET A 1 3.51 -10.67 57.31
C MET A 1 4.16 -9.80 56.23
N LYS A 2 5.50 -9.80 56.12
CA LYS A 2 6.23 -9.08 55.07
C LYS A 2 6.55 -10.08 53.97
N TRP A 3 6.03 -9.88 52.76
CA TRP A 3 6.34 -10.71 51.60
C TRP A 3 7.54 -10.11 50.88
N PHE A 4 8.64 -10.87 50.81
CA PHE A 4 9.80 -10.55 49.97
C PHE A 4 9.56 -11.14 48.58
N THR A 5 9.36 -10.28 47.58
CA THR A 5 9.41 -10.64 46.17
C THR A 5 10.86 -10.78 45.72
N LEU A 6 11.29 -12.01 45.45
CA LEU A 6 12.54 -12.31 44.74
C LEU A 6 12.33 -12.06 43.24
N ALA A 7 12.95 -11.01 42.71
CA ALA A 7 13.04 -10.79 41.27
C ALA A 7 14.18 -11.65 40.71
N ALA A 8 13.83 -12.70 39.96
CA ALA A 8 14.79 -13.48 39.20
C ALA A 8 15.19 -12.73 37.92
N ALA A 9 16.35 -12.10 37.92
CA ALA A 9 16.95 -11.54 36.71
C ALA A 9 17.48 -12.69 35.84
N SER A 10 16.76 -13.02 34.77
CA SER A 10 17.23 -13.96 33.75
C SER A 10 18.24 -13.23 32.84
N LEU A 11 19.52 -13.55 32.96
CA LEU A 11 20.53 -13.14 31.98
C LEU A 11 20.32 -13.95 30.69
N THR A 12 19.66 -13.36 29.70
CA THR A 12 19.69 -13.87 28.33
C THR A 12 21.00 -13.43 27.68
N ALA A 13 21.98 -14.34 27.63
CA ALA A 13 23.14 -14.15 26.77
C ALA A 13 22.68 -14.24 25.31
N ALA A 14 22.71 -13.13 24.60
CA ALA A 14 22.47 -13.10 23.16
C ALA A 14 23.64 -13.81 22.45
N PHE A 15 23.39 -15.01 21.93
CA PHE A 15 24.36 -15.69 21.08
C PHE A 15 24.37 -15.01 19.70
N ALA A 16 25.49 -14.36 19.37
CA ALA A 16 25.73 -13.83 18.03
C ALA A 16 25.72 -14.98 17.00
N GLY A 17 24.97 -14.82 15.92
CA GLY A 17 24.85 -15.84 14.88
C GLY A 17 26.17 -16.04 14.10
N PRO A 18 26.38 -17.18 13.43
CA PRO A 18 27.63 -17.49 12.71
C PRO A 18 28.00 -16.46 11.62
N VAL A 19 27.01 -15.77 11.03
CA VAL A 19 27.24 -14.68 10.07
C VAL A 19 27.79 -13.43 10.76
N GLU A 20 27.24 -13.07 11.92
CA GLU A 20 27.68 -11.93 12.73
C GLU A 20 29.11 -12.15 13.25
N THR A 21 29.43 -13.37 13.70
CA THR A 21 30.80 -13.74 14.08
C THR A 21 31.78 -13.62 12.90
N GLY A 22 31.35 -13.98 11.69
CA GLY A 22 32.14 -13.81 10.48
C GLY A 22 32.34 -12.35 10.06
N LEU A 23 31.35 -11.48 10.30
CA LEU A 23 31.45 -10.05 10.05
C LEU A 23 32.38 -9.36 11.05
N GLU A 24 32.27 -9.68 12.34
CA GLU A 24 33.16 -9.20 13.40
C GLU A 24 34.61 -9.60 13.12
N LYS A 25 34.85 -10.87 12.76
CA LYS A 25 36.19 -11.34 12.41
C LYS A 25 36.80 -10.55 11.24
N ARG A 26 36.03 -10.35 10.17
CA ARG A 26 36.48 -9.54 9.02
C ARG A 26 36.69 -8.07 9.39
N PHE A 27 35.92 -7.53 10.34
CA PHE A 27 36.14 -6.18 10.83
C PHE A 27 37.53 -6.04 11.48
N THR A 28 37.87 -6.93 12.41
CA THR A 28 39.17 -6.93 13.10
C THR A 28 40.34 -7.24 12.15
N GLU A 29 40.19 -8.23 11.26
CA GLU A 29 41.30 -8.71 10.43
C GLU A 29 41.52 -7.89 9.15
N THR A 30 40.49 -7.23 8.63
CA THR A 30 40.56 -6.53 7.34
C THR A 30 40.28 -5.04 7.45
N VAL A 31 39.18 -4.65 8.11
CA VAL A 31 38.70 -3.26 8.10
C VAL A 31 39.50 -2.39 9.07
N GLN A 32 39.74 -2.84 10.31
CA GLN A 32 40.52 -2.08 11.29
C GLN A 32 41.95 -1.75 10.79
N PRO A 33 42.72 -2.72 10.23
CA PRO A 33 44.04 -2.41 9.67
C PRO A 33 43.99 -1.44 8.49
N PHE A 34 42.96 -1.54 7.64
CA PHE A 34 42.73 -0.60 6.54
C PHE A 34 42.49 0.82 7.08
N LEU A 35 41.57 0.97 8.04
CA LEU A 35 41.27 2.27 8.64
C LEU A 35 42.50 2.88 9.33
N ALA A 36 43.27 2.07 10.06
CA ALA A 36 44.49 2.51 10.73
C ALA A 36 45.53 3.03 9.73
N THR A 37 45.64 2.40 8.56
CA THR A 37 46.63 2.75 7.54
C THR A 37 46.20 3.96 6.70
N TYR A 38 44.93 4.05 6.31
CA TYR A 38 44.47 4.98 5.28
C TYR A 38 43.54 6.10 5.79
N CYS A 39 42.96 5.96 6.98
CA CYS A 39 41.88 6.86 7.42
C CYS A 39 42.22 7.62 8.70
N VAL A 40 42.80 6.95 9.70
CA VAL A 40 42.99 7.49 11.06
C VAL A 40 43.89 8.75 11.08
N SER A 41 44.82 8.91 10.14
CA SER A 41 45.69 10.09 10.09
C SER A 41 44.93 11.42 9.95
N CYS A 42 43.79 11.41 9.28
CA CYS A 42 42.96 12.61 9.03
C CYS A 42 41.63 12.57 9.80
N HIS A 43 41.11 11.37 10.06
CA HIS A 43 39.82 11.14 10.70
C HIS A 43 40.02 10.61 12.14
N SER A 44 40.87 11.29 12.92
CA SER A 44 41.01 11.07 14.36
C SER A 44 41.55 12.33 15.07
N GLY A 45 41.69 12.30 16.40
CA GLY A 45 42.24 13.40 17.19
C GLY A 45 41.19 14.41 17.66
N SER A 46 41.65 15.61 18.08
CA SER A 46 40.80 16.68 18.65
C SER A 46 40.01 17.47 17.60
N ALA A 47 40.41 17.42 16.33
CA ALA A 47 39.73 18.08 15.22
C ALA A 47 39.73 17.20 13.95
N PRO A 48 38.99 16.09 13.94
CA PRO A 48 38.96 15.16 12.81
C PRO A 48 38.28 15.77 11.58
N ALA A 49 38.80 15.45 10.39
CA ALA A 49 38.20 15.85 9.13
C ALA A 49 36.74 15.34 9.03
N ALA A 50 35.85 16.21 8.54
CA ALA A 50 34.41 15.96 8.46
C ALA A 50 33.75 15.52 9.80
N GLN A 51 34.37 15.85 10.94
CA GLN A 51 33.92 15.44 12.28
C GLN A 51 33.80 13.91 12.44
N LEU A 52 34.52 13.14 11.61
CA LEU A 52 34.49 11.67 11.61
C LEU A 52 35.72 11.11 12.31
N ASN A 53 35.53 10.36 13.40
CA ASN A 53 36.62 9.75 14.15
C ASN A 53 36.55 8.22 14.10
N PHE A 54 37.45 7.58 13.34
CA PHE A 54 37.44 6.14 13.19
C PHE A 54 37.90 5.37 14.44
N LYS A 55 38.59 6.03 15.40
CA LYS A 55 38.96 5.38 16.66
C LYS A 55 37.75 5.05 17.55
N GLY A 56 36.58 5.64 17.26
CA GLY A 56 35.33 5.34 17.95
C GLY A 56 34.69 4.01 17.55
N TYR A 57 35.11 3.38 16.45
CA TYR A 57 34.56 2.10 16.00
C TYR A 57 35.48 0.95 16.39
N SER A 58 35.16 0.27 17.48
CA SER A 58 35.96 -0.85 18.01
C SER A 58 35.32 -2.21 17.74
N THR A 59 34.02 -2.24 17.46
CA THR A 59 33.21 -3.44 17.23
C THR A 59 32.29 -3.29 16.01
N LEU A 60 31.73 -4.40 15.50
CA LEU A 60 30.66 -4.34 14.50
C LEU A 60 29.45 -3.54 15.00
N ALA A 61 29.13 -3.66 16.29
CA ALA A 61 27.99 -2.96 16.89
C ALA A 61 28.11 -1.44 16.77
N ASP A 62 29.33 -0.89 16.91
CA ASP A 62 29.59 0.55 16.71
C ASP A 62 29.30 0.97 15.27
N VAL A 63 29.64 0.12 14.31
CA VAL A 63 29.40 0.34 12.88
C VAL A 63 27.91 0.28 12.55
N VAL A 64 27.21 -0.74 13.07
CA VAL A 64 25.76 -0.90 12.89
C VAL A 64 25.00 0.29 13.47
N LYS A 65 25.38 0.76 14.66
CA LYS A 65 24.78 1.92 15.32
C LYS A 65 24.90 3.20 14.48
N ASP A 66 25.98 3.33 13.72
CA ASP A 66 26.27 4.49 12.88
C ASP A 66 26.27 4.16 11.38
N HIS A 67 25.35 3.28 10.98
CA HIS A 67 25.23 2.82 9.59
C HIS A 67 25.13 3.94 8.52
N PRO A 68 24.56 5.15 8.75
CA PRO A 68 24.47 6.15 7.70
C PRO A 68 25.85 6.73 7.37
N ARG A 69 26.71 6.94 8.38
CA ARG A 69 28.09 7.39 8.15
C ARG A 69 28.90 6.33 7.43
N TRP A 70 28.72 5.06 7.77
CA TRP A 70 29.42 3.96 7.09
C TRP A 70 28.94 3.73 5.65
N ALA A 71 27.68 4.02 5.33
CA ALA A 71 27.22 4.08 3.95
C ALA A 71 27.97 5.16 3.15
N LEU A 72 28.12 6.36 3.72
CA LEU A 72 28.91 7.43 3.10
C LEU A 72 30.39 7.05 2.95
N VAL A 73 30.99 6.35 3.93
CA VAL A 73 32.37 5.84 3.81
C VAL A 73 32.49 4.93 2.59
N ALA A 74 31.58 3.96 2.43
CA ALA A 74 31.58 3.07 1.27
C ALA A 74 31.41 3.85 -0.05
N GLU A 75 30.57 4.89 -0.09
CA GLU A 75 30.41 5.76 -1.26
C GLU A 75 31.70 6.50 -1.61
N ARG A 76 32.40 7.09 -0.63
CA ARG A 76 33.67 7.80 -0.85
C ARG A 76 34.79 6.86 -1.30
N LEU A 77 34.83 5.64 -0.74
CA LEU A 77 35.76 4.60 -1.16
C LEU A 77 35.47 4.12 -2.60
N LYS A 78 34.20 3.99 -2.99
CA LYS A 78 33.79 3.66 -4.36
C LYS A 78 34.14 4.76 -5.35
N ALA A 79 33.96 6.02 -4.97
CA ALA A 79 34.32 7.18 -5.78
C ALA A 79 35.84 7.36 -5.93
N GLY A 80 36.63 6.75 -5.04
CA GLY A 80 38.08 6.95 -4.99
C GLY A 80 38.47 8.32 -4.45
N ASP A 81 37.57 9.02 -3.75
CA ASP A 81 37.82 10.32 -3.12
C ASP A 81 38.78 10.22 -1.94
N MET A 82 38.86 9.04 -1.32
CA MET A 82 39.60 8.78 -0.10
C MET A 82 40.65 7.67 -0.29
N PRO A 83 41.86 7.81 0.28
CA PRO A 83 42.42 9.04 0.88
C PRO A 83 42.58 10.19 -0.14
N PRO A 84 42.59 11.47 0.27
CA PRO A 84 42.79 12.58 -0.66
C PRO A 84 44.23 12.63 -1.16
N LYS A 85 44.46 13.12 -2.39
CA LYS A 85 45.82 13.38 -2.88
C LYS A 85 46.53 14.43 -1.99
N PRO A 86 47.83 14.29 -1.70
CA PRO A 86 48.80 13.34 -2.27
C PRO A 86 48.94 12.02 -1.47
N MET A 87 48.00 11.68 -0.58
CA MET A 87 48.11 10.49 0.25
C MET A 87 48.11 9.21 -0.60
N LYS A 88 48.77 8.17 -0.09
CA LYS A 88 48.82 6.86 -0.76
C LYS A 88 47.42 6.24 -0.76
N HIS A 89 46.87 6.01 -1.95
CA HIS A 89 45.64 5.25 -2.08
C HIS A 89 45.88 3.76 -1.80
N PRO A 90 44.88 3.07 -1.23
CA PRO A 90 44.91 1.62 -1.09
C PRO A 90 44.93 0.94 -2.46
N GLU A 91 45.46 -0.29 -2.48
CA GLU A 91 45.31 -1.19 -3.62
C GLU A 91 43.80 -1.41 -3.92
N PRO A 92 43.38 -1.46 -5.20
CA PRO A 92 41.97 -1.69 -5.55
C PRO A 92 41.33 -2.90 -4.86
N ALA A 93 42.08 -4.00 -4.70
CA ALA A 93 41.59 -5.19 -4.01
C ALA A 93 41.35 -4.95 -2.50
N ALA A 94 42.23 -4.18 -1.84
CA ALA A 94 42.06 -3.82 -0.44
C ALA A 94 40.86 -2.88 -0.24
N ASN A 95 40.70 -1.90 -1.13
CA ASN A 95 39.55 -0.99 -1.11
C ASN A 95 38.23 -1.74 -1.29
N LYS A 96 38.18 -2.65 -2.29
CA LYS A 96 37.02 -3.49 -2.55
C LYS A 96 36.63 -4.36 -1.36
N ARG A 97 37.60 -4.97 -0.66
CA ARG A 97 37.30 -5.79 0.53
C ARG A 97 36.56 -5.02 1.64
N VAL A 98 36.90 -3.75 1.84
CA VAL A 98 36.22 -2.90 2.84
C VAL A 98 34.82 -2.52 2.37
N ILE A 99 34.67 -2.13 1.10
CA ILE A 99 33.36 -1.85 0.51
C ILE A 99 32.42 -3.06 0.62
N ASP A 100 32.90 -4.23 0.20
CA ASP A 100 32.14 -5.48 0.24
C ASP A 100 31.78 -5.88 1.69
N TRP A 101 32.65 -5.56 2.65
CA TRP A 101 32.35 -5.77 4.07
C TRP A 101 31.23 -4.86 4.55
N VAL A 102 31.27 -3.56 4.25
CA VAL A 102 30.19 -2.62 4.63
C VAL A 102 28.86 -3.03 4.01
N GLU A 103 28.87 -3.44 2.74
CA GLU A 103 27.67 -3.95 2.07
C GLU A 103 27.15 -5.23 2.73
N ALA A 104 28.04 -6.16 3.10
CA ALA A 104 27.65 -7.38 3.80
C ALA A 104 27.03 -7.09 5.17
N VAL A 105 27.55 -6.12 5.93
CA VAL A 105 26.93 -5.66 7.19
C VAL A 105 25.52 -5.12 6.94
N ARG A 106 25.36 -4.24 5.95
CA ARG A 106 24.05 -3.67 5.60
C ARG A 106 23.04 -4.74 5.18
N HIS A 107 23.47 -5.70 4.37
CA HIS A 107 22.62 -6.82 3.96
C HIS A 107 22.26 -7.73 5.14
N HIS A 108 23.20 -7.96 6.05
CA HIS A 108 22.93 -8.74 7.26
C HIS A 108 21.88 -8.04 8.13
N GLU A 109 22.07 -6.76 8.46
CA GLU A 109 21.12 -6.00 9.28
C GLU A 109 19.74 -5.86 8.62
N ALA A 110 19.69 -5.62 7.30
CA ALA A 110 18.42 -5.59 6.57
C ALA A 110 17.68 -6.93 6.60
N ARG A 111 18.43 -8.05 6.65
CA ARG A 111 17.85 -9.40 6.72
C ARG A 111 17.59 -9.89 8.14
N LYS A 112 18.23 -9.28 9.14
CA LYS A 112 18.13 -9.67 10.55
C LYS A 112 16.69 -9.69 11.04
N ASN A 113 15.89 -8.73 10.56
CA ASN A 113 14.46 -8.62 10.85
C ASN A 113 13.61 -8.93 9.60
N ALA A 114 14.17 -9.55 8.55
CA ALA A 114 13.39 -9.83 7.35
C ALA A 114 12.28 -10.83 7.64
N GLY A 115 11.06 -10.49 7.22
CA GLY A 115 9.86 -11.28 7.49
C GLY A 115 9.21 -11.00 8.84
N ASP A 116 9.88 -10.26 9.73
CA ASP A 116 9.29 -9.74 10.96
C ASP A 116 9.03 -8.23 10.79
N PRO A 117 7.78 -7.83 10.47
CA PRO A 117 7.43 -6.41 10.38
C PRO A 117 7.47 -5.71 11.75
N GLY A 118 7.80 -6.42 12.83
CA GLY A 118 7.67 -5.95 14.19
C GLY A 118 6.21 -5.95 14.63
N ILE A 119 5.90 -5.10 15.60
CA ILE A 119 4.54 -4.97 16.13
C ILE A 119 3.68 -4.26 15.10
N VAL A 120 2.78 -5.00 14.45
CA VAL A 120 1.74 -4.42 13.60
C VAL A 120 0.55 -4.05 14.48
N LEU A 121 0.36 -2.76 14.72
CA LEU A 121 -0.78 -2.28 15.49
C LEU A 121 -2.09 -2.58 14.75
N ALA A 122 -3.07 -3.10 15.48
CA ALA A 122 -4.42 -3.23 14.96
C ALA A 122 -4.96 -1.85 14.60
N ARG A 123 -5.42 -1.70 13.35
CA ARG A 123 -5.97 -0.46 12.83
C ARG A 123 -7.40 -0.66 12.36
N ARG A 124 -8.21 0.40 12.44
CA ARG A 124 -9.48 0.44 11.69
C ARG A 124 -9.21 0.78 10.22
N LEU A 125 -10.26 0.66 9.40
CA LEU A 125 -10.28 1.26 8.07
C LEU A 125 -10.31 2.79 8.19
N SER A 126 -9.59 3.48 7.30
CA SER A 126 -9.77 4.91 7.08
C SER A 126 -11.20 5.20 6.61
N ASN A 127 -11.62 6.46 6.69
CA ASN A 127 -12.95 6.86 6.26
C ASN A 127 -13.16 6.56 4.75
N ALA A 128 -12.13 6.78 3.95
CA ALA A 128 -12.14 6.46 2.53
C ALA A 128 -12.20 4.94 2.31
N GLU A 129 -11.33 4.17 2.97
CA GLU A 129 -11.32 2.70 2.89
C GLU A 129 -12.68 2.11 3.28
N TYR A 130 -13.33 2.63 4.32
CA TYR A 130 -14.65 2.16 4.74
C TYR A 130 -15.74 2.47 3.69
N ASN A 131 -15.76 3.67 3.11
CA ASN A 131 -16.73 3.99 2.05
C ASN A 131 -16.56 3.09 0.83
N TYR A 132 -15.31 2.83 0.41
CA TYR A 132 -15.03 1.94 -0.71
C TYR A 132 -15.44 0.50 -0.41
N ALA A 133 -15.12 -0.01 0.80
CA ALA A 133 -15.55 -1.34 1.20
C ALA A 133 -17.08 -1.49 1.21
N VAL A 134 -17.81 -0.49 1.72
CA VAL A 134 -19.28 -0.48 1.67
C VAL A 134 -19.78 -0.47 0.23
N ARG A 135 -19.20 0.37 -0.65
CA ARG A 135 -19.57 0.43 -2.06
C ARG A 135 -19.31 -0.90 -2.77
N ASP A 136 -18.19 -1.55 -2.52
CA ASP A 136 -17.83 -2.82 -3.15
C ASP A 136 -18.74 -3.97 -2.68
N LEU A 137 -19.13 -3.97 -1.40
CA LEU A 137 -20.05 -4.98 -0.83
C LEU A 137 -21.50 -4.79 -1.29
N THR A 138 -21.93 -3.54 -1.46
CA THR A 138 -23.35 -3.22 -1.75
C THR A 138 -23.62 -2.88 -3.20
N GLY A 139 -22.59 -2.56 -3.99
CA GLY A 139 -22.72 -2.00 -5.33
C GLY A 139 -23.16 -0.53 -5.37
N VAL A 140 -23.37 0.11 -4.22
CA VAL A 140 -23.96 1.45 -4.10
C VAL A 140 -23.03 2.41 -3.34
N ASP A 141 -22.89 3.64 -3.84
CA ASP A 141 -22.07 4.68 -3.23
C ASP A 141 -22.81 5.40 -2.08
N ILE A 142 -23.04 4.70 -0.96
CA ILE A 142 -23.80 5.19 0.21
C ILE A 142 -23.03 6.28 1.00
N ARG A 143 -21.69 6.19 1.03
CA ARG A 143 -20.77 7.08 1.76
C ARG A 143 -21.15 7.36 3.24
N PRO A 144 -21.31 6.32 4.08
CA PRO A 144 -21.77 6.48 5.45
C PRO A 144 -20.77 7.17 6.40
N THR A 145 -19.50 7.34 6.01
CA THR A 145 -18.52 8.03 6.88
C THR A 145 -18.61 9.55 6.86
N ARG A 146 -19.60 10.16 6.19
CA ARG A 146 -19.75 11.63 6.12
C ARG A 146 -19.83 12.29 7.50
N GLU A 147 -20.34 11.58 8.49
CA GLU A 147 -20.44 12.06 9.88
C GLU A 147 -19.29 11.59 10.78
N PHE A 148 -18.29 10.91 10.23
CA PHE A 148 -17.16 10.45 11.01
C PHE A 148 -16.22 11.64 11.27
N PRO A 149 -15.52 11.67 12.42
CA PRO A 149 -14.36 12.53 12.59
C PRO A 149 -13.38 12.34 11.44
N VAL A 150 -12.70 13.42 11.04
CA VAL A 150 -11.62 13.35 10.05
C VAL A 150 -10.52 12.42 10.57
N ASP A 151 -9.99 11.58 9.69
CA ASP A 151 -8.88 10.71 10.04
C ASP A 151 -7.67 11.55 10.49
N PRO A 152 -7.00 11.19 11.60
CA PRO A 152 -5.85 11.94 12.08
C PRO A 152 -4.74 11.95 11.02
N ALA A 153 -4.19 13.13 10.76
CA ALA A 153 -2.98 13.24 9.94
C ALA A 153 -1.81 12.54 10.65
N ASN A 154 -0.95 11.90 9.88
CA ASN A 154 0.32 11.38 10.38
C ASN A 154 1.50 12.22 9.85
N PRO A 155 2.66 12.19 10.52
CA PRO A 155 3.85 12.91 10.07
C PRO A 155 4.40 12.40 8.72
N GLU A 156 4.13 11.14 8.40
CA GLU A 156 4.68 10.44 7.24
C GLU A 156 3.83 10.60 5.96
N GLY A 157 2.69 11.29 6.04
CA GLY A 157 1.78 11.56 4.92
C GLY A 157 0.86 10.41 4.48
N PHE A 158 0.79 9.32 5.23
CA PHE A 158 -0.10 8.19 4.95
C PHE A 158 -1.42 8.28 5.74
N ASP A 159 -2.51 7.80 5.16
CA ASP A 159 -3.84 7.82 5.79
C ASP A 159 -4.25 6.48 6.43
N ASN A 160 -3.36 5.48 6.39
CA ASN A 160 -3.64 4.09 6.76
C ASN A 160 -2.70 3.51 7.84
N THR A 161 -2.03 4.37 8.63
CA THR A 161 -1.13 3.93 9.70
C THR A 161 -1.88 3.53 10.96
N GLY A 162 -1.47 2.42 11.58
CA GLY A 162 -2.13 1.88 12.77
C GLY A 162 -1.96 2.75 14.02
N GLU A 163 -0.85 3.50 14.09
CA GLU A 163 -0.57 4.48 15.14
C GLU A 163 -1.58 5.63 15.16
N SER A 164 -2.13 5.97 13.98
CA SER A 164 -3.03 7.13 13.79
C SER A 164 -4.49 6.72 13.78
N LEU A 165 -4.80 5.53 13.27
CA LEU A 165 -6.17 5.01 13.14
C LEU A 165 -6.62 4.21 14.37
N ALA A 166 -6.56 4.84 15.54
CA ALA A 166 -7.11 4.28 16.76
C ALA A 166 -8.65 4.32 16.78
N MET A 167 -9.27 3.39 17.50
CA MET A 167 -10.72 3.34 17.73
C MET A 167 -11.07 4.07 19.03
N SER A 168 -12.06 4.97 18.99
CA SER A 168 -12.65 5.59 20.17
C SER A 168 -14.08 5.11 20.40
N PRO A 169 -14.62 5.16 21.64
CA PRO A 169 -16.02 4.82 21.90
C PRO A 169 -17.01 5.66 21.08
N ALA A 170 -16.71 6.96 20.88
CA ALA A 170 -17.54 7.84 20.05
C ALA A 170 -17.54 7.41 18.58
N LEU A 171 -16.37 7.01 18.06
CA LEU A 171 -16.27 6.51 16.69
C LEU A 171 -16.97 5.15 16.53
N LEU A 172 -16.92 4.26 17.51
CA LEU A 172 -17.68 3.02 17.48
C LEU A 172 -19.19 3.28 17.34
N ASN A 173 -19.72 4.26 18.08
CA ASN A 173 -21.11 4.68 17.92
C ASN A 173 -21.41 5.18 16.50
N LYS A 174 -20.47 5.90 15.86
CA LYS A 174 -20.58 6.31 14.46
C LYS A 174 -20.55 5.11 13.50
N TYR A 175 -19.73 4.10 13.74
CA TYR A 175 -19.77 2.84 12.97
C TYR A 175 -21.12 2.13 13.08
N LEU A 176 -21.72 2.07 14.27
CA LEU A 176 -23.05 1.47 14.46
C LEU A 176 -24.16 2.25 13.75
N GLN A 177 -24.06 3.60 13.75
CA GLN A 177 -24.96 4.45 12.97
C GLN A 177 -24.79 4.24 11.47
N ALA A 178 -23.56 4.21 10.98
CA ALA A 178 -23.22 3.90 9.59
C ALA A 178 -23.76 2.53 9.16
N ALA A 179 -23.62 1.50 10.00
CA ALA A 179 -24.16 0.17 9.72
C ALA A 179 -25.69 0.18 9.58
N ARG A 180 -26.40 0.98 10.40
CA ARG A 180 -27.85 1.20 10.25
C ARG A 180 -28.18 1.96 8.97
N GLU A 181 -27.42 2.99 8.62
CA GLU A 181 -27.58 3.73 7.36
C GLU A 181 -27.44 2.79 6.16
N VAL A 182 -26.40 1.96 6.11
CA VAL A 182 -26.24 0.93 5.08
C VAL A 182 -27.40 -0.06 5.08
N GLY A 183 -27.84 -0.51 6.25
CA GLY A 183 -29.01 -1.39 6.39
C GLY A 183 -30.30 -0.77 5.86
N ASN A 184 -30.46 0.55 5.96
CA ASN A 184 -31.64 1.24 5.42
C ASN A 184 -31.69 1.20 3.89
N HIS A 185 -30.60 0.88 3.19
CA HIS A 185 -30.59 0.73 1.73
C HIS A 185 -30.92 -0.71 1.28
N LEU A 186 -31.07 -1.65 2.21
CA LEU A 186 -31.28 -3.06 1.90
C LEU A 186 -32.65 -3.31 1.26
N VAL A 187 -32.65 -4.07 0.18
CA VAL A 187 -33.82 -4.54 -0.55
C VAL A 187 -33.89 -6.06 -0.44
N LEU A 188 -35.04 -6.58 -0.03
CA LEU A 188 -35.32 -8.00 -0.11
C LEU A 188 -35.86 -8.33 -1.51
N THR A 189 -35.22 -9.28 -2.18
CA THR A 189 -35.65 -9.80 -3.47
C THR A 189 -36.13 -11.25 -3.31
N PRO A 190 -36.87 -11.82 -4.27
CA PRO A 190 -37.32 -13.21 -4.18
C PRO A 190 -36.21 -14.24 -3.96
N ASN A 191 -34.98 -13.93 -4.42
CA ASN A 191 -33.85 -14.86 -4.41
C ASN A 191 -32.69 -14.42 -3.48
N GLY A 192 -32.85 -13.35 -2.69
CA GLY A 192 -31.77 -12.86 -1.83
C GLY A 192 -31.92 -11.39 -1.42
N ILE A 193 -30.78 -10.72 -1.25
CA ILE A 193 -30.72 -9.30 -0.87
C ILE A 193 -30.03 -8.48 -1.95
N ASP A 194 -30.41 -7.22 -2.07
CA ASP A 194 -29.80 -6.21 -2.93
C ASP A 194 -29.74 -4.88 -2.17
N PHE A 195 -29.13 -3.84 -2.74
CA PHE A 195 -29.07 -2.50 -2.15
C PHE A 195 -29.54 -1.43 -3.13
N ALA A 196 -30.36 -0.51 -2.64
CA ALA A 196 -30.87 0.62 -3.41
C ALA A 196 -29.93 1.85 -3.30
N PRO A 197 -29.88 2.72 -4.33
CA PRO A 197 -29.13 3.99 -4.27
C PRO A 197 -29.72 5.01 -3.29
N HIS A 198 -30.91 4.73 -2.75
CA HIS A 198 -31.59 5.56 -1.77
C HIS A 198 -32.08 4.70 -0.60
N PRO A 199 -32.34 5.28 0.57
CA PRO A 199 -32.96 4.57 1.68
C PRO A 199 -34.32 3.97 1.31
N MET A 200 -34.63 2.83 1.94
CA MET A 200 -35.81 1.99 1.76
C MET A 200 -36.60 1.95 3.07
N LEU A 201 -37.02 3.13 3.54
CA LEU A 201 -37.58 3.30 4.88
C LEU A 201 -39.09 3.07 4.92
N VAL A 202 -39.78 3.37 3.81
CA VAL A 202 -41.24 3.25 3.69
C VAL A 202 -41.61 2.47 2.43
N GLU A 203 -42.86 1.99 2.36
CA GLU A 203 -43.34 1.19 1.23
C GLU A 203 -43.24 1.91 -0.13
N THR A 204 -43.45 3.23 -0.15
CA THR A 204 -43.30 4.03 -1.37
C THR A 204 -41.86 4.03 -1.91
N ASP A 205 -40.85 3.83 -1.07
CA ASP A 205 -39.47 3.68 -1.53
C ASP A 205 -39.27 2.34 -2.27
N ARG A 206 -39.97 1.29 -1.83
CA ARG A 206 -39.99 -0.03 -2.50
C ARG A 206 -40.63 0.06 -3.86
N GLU A 207 -41.78 0.72 -3.96
CA GLU A 207 -42.46 0.98 -5.22
C GLU A 207 -41.56 1.77 -6.17
N LYS A 208 -40.95 2.86 -5.68
CA LYS A 208 -40.01 3.67 -6.45
C LYS A 208 -38.84 2.85 -6.99
N TYR A 209 -38.21 2.03 -6.15
CA TYR A 209 -37.09 1.17 -6.55
C TYR A 209 -37.52 0.18 -7.65
N ALA A 210 -38.67 -0.49 -7.49
CA ALA A 210 -39.19 -1.43 -8.49
C ALA A 210 -39.52 -0.73 -9.82
N ILE A 211 -40.20 0.41 -9.76
CA ILE A 211 -40.54 1.22 -10.94
C ILE A 211 -39.26 1.68 -11.65
N GLN A 212 -38.28 2.20 -10.92
CA GLN A 212 -37.02 2.67 -11.51
C GLN A 212 -36.26 1.54 -12.19
N ARG A 213 -36.29 0.31 -11.66
CA ARG A 213 -35.68 -0.84 -12.34
C ARG A 213 -36.35 -1.16 -13.66
N ILE A 214 -37.69 -1.10 -13.72
CA ILE A 214 -38.44 -1.31 -14.97
C ILE A 214 -38.11 -0.20 -15.96
N VAL A 215 -38.12 1.07 -15.52
CA VAL A 215 -37.76 2.22 -16.36
C VAL A 215 -36.34 2.08 -16.89
N ASN A 216 -35.37 1.76 -16.03
CA ASN A 216 -33.97 1.59 -16.41
C ASN A 216 -33.77 0.44 -17.40
N PHE A 217 -34.51 -0.67 -17.25
CA PHE A 217 -34.50 -1.77 -18.21
C PHE A 217 -34.89 -1.30 -19.61
N TYR A 218 -35.96 -0.49 -19.74
CA TYR A 218 -36.37 0.06 -21.03
C TYR A 218 -35.39 1.13 -21.56
N LEU A 219 -34.84 1.99 -20.69
CA LEU A 219 -33.86 3.00 -21.10
C LEU A 219 -32.54 2.38 -21.59
N GLN A 220 -32.14 1.24 -21.04
CA GLN A 220 -30.96 0.49 -21.49
C GLN A 220 -31.18 -0.22 -22.83
N GLN A 221 -32.42 -0.32 -23.29
CA GLN A 221 -32.80 -0.93 -24.56
C GLN A 221 -33.38 0.14 -25.49
N PRO A 222 -32.55 1.07 -26.01
CA PRO A 222 -33.02 2.09 -26.94
C PRO A 222 -33.55 1.40 -28.20
N THR A 223 -34.86 1.19 -28.23
CA THR A 223 -35.54 0.61 -29.39
C THR A 223 -35.82 1.77 -30.33
N ASP A 224 -34.98 1.92 -31.35
CA ASP A 224 -35.26 2.87 -32.42
C ASP A 224 -36.41 2.35 -33.29
N TYR A 225 -37.63 2.72 -32.92
CA TYR A 225 -38.84 2.33 -33.64
C TYR A 225 -38.81 2.70 -35.12
N ALA A 226 -38.07 3.75 -35.52
CA ALA A 226 -37.99 4.15 -36.93
C ALA A 226 -37.36 3.03 -37.77
N THR A 227 -36.29 2.40 -37.29
CA THR A 227 -35.63 1.28 -37.98
C THR A 227 -36.59 0.08 -38.13
N TYR A 228 -37.38 -0.23 -37.10
CA TYR A 228 -38.37 -1.32 -37.15
C TYR A 228 -39.54 -0.99 -38.09
N PHE A 229 -40.05 0.23 -38.05
CA PHE A 229 -41.13 0.68 -38.94
C PHE A 229 -40.67 0.75 -40.40
N GLU A 230 -39.43 1.19 -40.66
CA GLU A 230 -38.86 1.19 -42.00
C GLU A 230 -38.72 -0.24 -42.53
N ALA A 231 -38.16 -1.17 -41.75
CA ALA A 231 -38.05 -2.57 -42.15
C ALA A 231 -39.43 -3.20 -42.44
N ALA A 232 -40.43 -2.93 -41.59
CA ALA A 232 -41.80 -3.39 -41.80
C ALA A 232 -42.44 -2.76 -43.06
N TRP A 233 -42.21 -1.47 -43.31
CA TRP A 233 -42.71 -0.78 -44.49
C TRP A 233 -42.06 -1.31 -45.77
N ARG A 234 -40.74 -1.47 -45.79
CA ARG A 234 -39.98 -2.06 -46.91
C ARG A 234 -40.46 -3.47 -47.20
N TYR A 235 -40.62 -4.31 -46.17
CA TYR A 235 -41.15 -5.66 -46.34
C TYR A 235 -42.55 -5.66 -46.96
N LYS A 236 -43.44 -4.78 -46.50
CA LYS A 236 -44.80 -4.64 -47.05
C LYS A 236 -44.79 -4.26 -48.53
N HIS A 237 -43.87 -3.38 -48.95
CA HIS A 237 -43.79 -2.88 -50.34
C HIS A 237 -42.72 -3.57 -51.20
N ARG A 238 -42.12 -4.66 -50.71
CA ARG A 238 -40.96 -5.34 -51.33
C ARG A 238 -41.14 -5.70 -52.80
N VAL A 239 -42.35 -6.06 -53.23
CA VAL A 239 -42.65 -6.39 -54.64
C VAL A 239 -42.56 -5.14 -55.52
N ILE A 240 -43.08 -4.01 -55.05
CA ILE A 240 -43.05 -2.73 -55.77
C ILE A 240 -41.62 -2.14 -55.76
N LEU A 241 -40.87 -2.41 -54.69
CA LEU A 241 -39.47 -2.00 -54.54
C LEU A 241 -38.48 -2.86 -55.33
N GLY A 242 -38.94 -3.88 -56.07
CA GLY A 242 -38.07 -4.76 -56.86
C GLY A 242 -37.35 -5.85 -56.06
N GLU A 243 -37.72 -6.08 -54.81
CA GLU A 243 -37.14 -7.06 -53.88
C GLU A 243 -38.18 -8.12 -53.41
N PRO A 244 -38.88 -8.85 -54.30
CA PRO A 244 -40.01 -9.71 -53.91
C PRO A 244 -39.64 -10.84 -52.94
N ALA A 245 -38.38 -11.26 -52.94
CA ALA A 245 -37.84 -12.31 -52.07
C ALA A 245 -37.30 -11.78 -50.72
N ALA A 246 -37.31 -10.47 -50.48
CA ALA A 246 -36.83 -9.91 -49.22
C ALA A 246 -37.66 -10.41 -48.03
N THR A 247 -36.98 -10.77 -46.94
CA THR A 247 -37.56 -11.18 -45.66
C THR A 247 -37.40 -10.06 -44.64
N LEU A 248 -38.19 -10.08 -43.56
CA LEU A 248 -38.01 -9.11 -42.47
C LEU A 248 -36.58 -9.15 -41.90
N ALA A 249 -36.01 -10.34 -41.72
CA ALA A 249 -34.65 -10.53 -41.21
C ALA A 249 -33.57 -9.98 -42.17
N SER A 250 -33.80 -10.02 -43.49
CA SER A 250 -32.87 -9.45 -44.46
C SER A 250 -33.00 -7.93 -44.60
N LEU A 251 -34.06 -7.32 -44.05
CA LEU A 251 -34.36 -5.90 -44.13
C LEU A 251 -34.04 -5.13 -42.83
N THR A 252 -33.76 -5.84 -41.74
CA THR A 252 -33.22 -5.27 -40.51
C THR A 252 -31.72 -5.08 -40.63
N LEU A 253 -31.24 -3.83 -40.60
CA LEU A 253 -29.82 -3.54 -40.35
C LEU A 253 -29.43 -4.10 -38.97
N ALA A 254 -28.20 -4.57 -38.82
CA ALA A 254 -27.66 -5.10 -37.56
C ALA A 254 -28.00 -4.17 -36.38
N PRO A 255 -28.29 -4.70 -35.18
CA PRO A 255 -28.70 -3.89 -34.04
C PRO A 255 -27.68 -2.77 -33.78
N PRO A 256 -28.11 -1.55 -33.44
CA PRO A 256 -27.19 -0.48 -33.10
C PRO A 256 -26.29 -0.92 -31.93
N ALA A 257 -25.01 -0.53 -32.00
CA ALA A 257 -24.07 -0.81 -30.92
C ALA A 257 -24.62 -0.27 -29.59
N PRO A 258 -24.40 -0.97 -28.46
CA PRO A 258 -24.87 -0.51 -27.16
C PRO A 258 -24.32 0.89 -26.88
N PRO A 259 -25.10 1.79 -26.24
CA PRO A 259 -24.61 3.09 -25.86
C PRO A 259 -23.39 2.94 -24.95
N ALA A 260 -22.35 3.73 -25.21
CA ALA A 260 -21.17 3.77 -24.36
C ALA A 260 -21.59 4.09 -22.91
N PRO A 261 -20.98 3.45 -21.89
CA PRO A 261 -21.30 3.75 -20.50
C PRO A 261 -21.08 5.24 -20.24
N SER A 262 -22.09 5.89 -19.68
CA SER A 262 -22.01 7.29 -19.25
C SER A 262 -20.88 7.47 -18.24
N ALA A 263 -19.96 8.38 -18.54
CA ALA A 263 -18.86 8.78 -17.66
C ALA A 263 -19.35 9.46 -16.38
#